data_AF-A0A957K4Z6-F1
#
_entry.id   AF-A0A957K4Z6-F1
#
_cell.length_a   1.000
_cell.length_b   1.000
_cell.length_c   1.000
_cell.angle_alpha   90.00
_cell.angle_beta   90.00
_cell.angle_gamma   90.00
#
_symmetry.space_group_name_H-M   'P 1'
#
loop_
_entity.id
_entity.type
_entity.pdbx_description
1 polymer ?
#
loop_
_entity_poly.entity_id
_entity_poly.type
_entity_poly.pdbx_seq_one_letter_code
_entity_poly.pdbx_strand_id
1 'polypeptide(L)'
;EMALLAFHGSPRSFNDAIRPETPRTTLDNWFSPPLPALLAGGHQHVQFCQPYQRSIFLNPGSVGMPYASSGRSHDVNPTYAEFAIITAEQGHLDISLQRATYNLADLKKAVAASRMPAAAWWLADWVQA
;
A
#
# COMPACT_ATOMS: atom_id res chain seq x y z
N GLU A 1 -12.81 13.44 -18.71
CA GLU A 1 -11.80 13.61 -17.65
C GLU A 1 -11.64 12.30 -16.90
N MET A 2 -10.40 11.98 -16.50
CA MET A 2 -10.11 10.80 -15.69
C MET A 2 -10.10 11.22 -14.22
N ALA A 3 -11.04 10.70 -13.43
CA ALA A 3 -11.11 10.98 -12.01
C ALA A 3 -10.46 9.83 -11.21
N LEU A 4 -9.92 10.20 -10.05
CA LEU A 4 -9.37 9.28 -9.06
C LEU A 4 -10.01 9.58 -7.69
N LEU A 5 -10.44 8.52 -6.99
CA LEU A 5 -10.85 8.61 -5.59
C LEU A 5 -9.75 8.01 -4.70
N ALA A 6 -9.19 8.83 -3.82
CA ALA A 6 -8.17 8.42 -2.85
C ALA A 6 -8.80 8.21 -1.45
N PHE A 7 -8.37 7.17 -0.75
CA PHE A 7 -8.80 6.86 0.62
C PHE A 7 -7.72 6.07 1.37
N HIS A 8 -7.78 6.06 2.71
CA HIS A 8 -6.84 5.29 3.52
C HIS A 8 -7.21 3.80 3.56
N GLY A 9 -8.33 3.44 4.21
CA GLY A 9 -8.85 2.06 4.25
C GLY A 9 -9.89 1.82 3.16
N SER A 10 -11.03 2.51 3.28
CA SER A 10 -12.11 2.58 2.30
C SER A 10 -12.75 3.98 2.30
N PRO A 11 -13.65 4.30 1.35
CA PRO A 11 -14.40 5.57 1.38
C PRO A 11 -15.29 5.74 2.62
N ARG A 12 -15.70 4.65 3.27
CA ARG A 12 -16.57 4.70 4.46
C ARG A 12 -15.81 4.68 5.78
N SER A 13 -14.56 4.24 5.80
CA SER A 13 -13.78 4.07 7.03
C SER A 13 -12.28 4.02 6.74
N PHE A 14 -11.51 4.77 7.54
CA PHE A 14 -10.06 4.73 7.46
C PHE A 14 -9.46 3.40 7.95
N ASN A 15 -10.18 2.63 8.78
CA ASN A 15 -9.69 1.37 9.37
C ASN A 15 -10.08 0.11 8.58
N ASP A 16 -10.80 0.26 7.48
CA ASP A 16 -11.19 -0.91 6.68
C ASP A 16 -9.96 -1.54 6.03
N ALA A 17 -9.77 -2.84 6.28
CA ALA A 17 -8.69 -3.64 5.71
C ALA A 17 -9.10 -4.21 4.35
N ILE A 18 -8.47 -3.73 3.27
CA ILE A 18 -8.68 -4.24 1.90
C ILE A 18 -7.37 -4.84 1.37
N ARG A 19 -7.39 -6.14 1.10
CA ARG A 19 -6.29 -6.90 0.49
C ARG A 19 -6.73 -7.42 -0.89
N PRO A 20 -5.81 -7.90 -1.75
CA PRO A 20 -6.16 -8.47 -3.06
C PRO A 20 -7.26 -9.53 -3.01
N GLU A 21 -7.26 -10.34 -1.94
CA GLU A 21 -8.20 -11.43 -1.68
C GLU A 21 -9.52 -11.00 -1.00
N THR A 22 -9.71 -9.71 -0.68
CA THR A 22 -10.96 -9.24 -0.07
C THR A 22 -12.15 -9.58 -0.97
N PRO A 23 -13.20 -10.27 -0.46
CA PRO A 23 -14.30 -10.71 -1.30
C PRO A 23 -14.98 -9.56 -2.03
N ARG A 24 -15.28 -9.80 -3.31
CA ARG A 24 -15.95 -8.80 -4.17
C ARG A 24 -17.24 -8.26 -3.56
N THR A 25 -18.05 -9.13 -2.96
CA THR A 25 -19.29 -8.76 -2.26
C THR A 25 -19.07 -7.83 -1.08
N THR A 26 -17.92 -7.95 -0.39
CA THR A 26 -17.54 -7.02 0.68
C THR A 26 -17.21 -5.66 0.12
N LEU A 27 -16.43 -5.61 -0.98
CA LEU A 27 -16.13 -4.36 -1.66
C LEU A 27 -17.40 -3.70 -2.21
N ASP A 28 -18.29 -4.45 -2.84
CA ASP A 28 -19.55 -3.91 -3.38
C ASP A 28 -20.45 -3.29 -2.29
N ASN A 29 -20.35 -3.75 -1.04
CA ASN A 29 -21.03 -3.14 0.10
C ASN A 29 -20.32 -1.88 0.63
N TRP A 30 -19.02 -1.74 0.41
CA TRP A 30 -18.21 -0.62 0.92
C TRP A 30 -18.07 0.52 -0.07
N PHE A 31 -18.24 0.23 -1.37
CA PHE A 31 -18.11 1.18 -2.46
C PHE A 31 -19.47 1.40 -3.12
N SER A 32 -19.99 2.62 -3.01
CA SER A 32 -21.24 3.01 -3.66
C SER A 32 -20.97 3.62 -5.04
N PRO A 33 -21.59 3.12 -6.12
CA PRO A 33 -21.53 3.76 -7.43
C PRO A 33 -22.15 5.18 -7.44
N PRO A 34 -21.78 6.04 -8.41
CA PRO A 34 -20.82 5.79 -9.49
C PRO A 34 -19.37 5.87 -9.02
N LEU A 35 -18.56 4.90 -9.48
CA LEU A 35 -17.13 4.89 -9.19
C LEU A 35 -16.34 5.58 -10.30
N PRO A 36 -15.28 6.34 -9.96
CA PRO A 36 -14.39 6.95 -10.95
C PRO A 36 -13.52 5.90 -11.64
N ALA A 37 -12.72 6.30 -12.63
CA ALA A 37 -11.84 5.39 -13.36
C ALA A 37 -10.76 4.74 -12.46
N LEU A 38 -10.34 5.43 -11.41
CA LEU A 38 -9.28 4.99 -10.49
C LEU A 38 -9.73 5.06 -9.03
N LEU A 39 -9.42 4.01 -8.28
CA LEU A 39 -9.54 3.94 -6.83
C LEU A 39 -8.13 3.74 -6.25
N ALA A 40 -7.70 4.63 -5.36
CA ALA A 40 -6.39 4.55 -4.71
C ALA A 40 -6.58 4.43 -3.20
N GLY A 41 -6.40 3.20 -2.69
CA GLY A 41 -6.43 2.88 -1.26
C GLY A 41 -5.05 2.91 -0.61
N GLY A 42 -4.99 2.54 0.66
CA GLY A 42 -3.77 2.42 1.46
C GLY A 42 -3.96 1.45 2.62
N HIS A 43 -3.53 1.84 3.82
CA HIS A 43 -3.78 1.16 5.11
C HIS A 43 -3.12 -0.22 5.30
N GLN A 44 -3.20 -1.13 4.33
CA GLN A 44 -2.70 -2.50 4.45
C GLN A 44 -1.21 -2.66 4.17
N HIS A 45 -0.55 -1.63 3.64
CA HIS A 45 0.90 -1.63 3.38
C HIS A 45 1.37 -2.78 2.46
N VAL A 46 0.46 -3.31 1.63
CA VAL A 46 0.74 -4.33 0.63
C VAL A 46 0.30 -3.78 -0.72
N GLN A 47 1.26 -3.65 -1.63
CA GLN A 47 1.02 -3.11 -2.96
C GLN A 47 0.16 -4.06 -3.82
N PHE A 48 -0.84 -3.50 -4.51
CA PHE A 48 -1.62 -4.24 -5.52
C PHE A 48 -2.24 -3.29 -6.56
N CYS A 49 -2.61 -3.84 -7.71
CA CYS A 49 -3.40 -3.16 -8.74
C CYS A 49 -4.28 -4.20 -9.43
N GLN A 50 -5.60 -3.99 -9.42
CA GLN A 50 -6.56 -4.95 -9.98
C GLN A 50 -7.81 -4.25 -10.55
N PRO A 51 -8.49 -4.84 -11.54
CA PRO A 51 -9.77 -4.33 -12.01
C PRO A 51 -10.87 -4.48 -10.94
N TYR A 52 -11.70 -3.46 -10.78
CA TYR A 52 -12.86 -3.49 -9.91
C TYR A 52 -14.04 -2.74 -10.54
N GLN A 53 -15.10 -3.47 -10.91
CA GLN A 53 -16.22 -2.95 -11.70
C GLN A 53 -15.71 -2.25 -12.98
N ARG A 54 -15.95 -0.94 -13.13
CA ARG A 54 -15.50 -0.10 -14.25
C ARG A 54 -14.24 0.72 -13.91
N SER A 55 -13.64 0.44 -12.77
CA SER A 55 -12.49 1.15 -12.21
C SER A 55 -11.26 0.23 -12.19
N ILE A 56 -10.08 0.83 -12.07
CA ILE A 56 -8.88 0.14 -11.59
C ILE A 56 -8.70 0.51 -10.12
N PHE A 57 -8.57 -0.49 -9.25
CA PHE A 57 -8.29 -0.31 -7.83
C PHE A 57 -6.84 -0.67 -7.54
N LEU A 58 -6.08 0.30 -7.06
CA LEU A 58 -4.73 0.11 -6.58
C LEU A 58 -4.57 0.45 -5.09
N ASN A 59 -3.58 -0.19 -4.49
CA ASN A 59 -2.93 0.23 -3.26
C ASN A 59 -1.45 0.41 -3.59
N PRO A 60 -0.86 1.60 -3.41
CA PRO A 60 0.53 1.84 -3.78
C PRO A 60 1.52 1.10 -2.88
N GLY A 61 1.07 0.52 -1.76
CA GLY A 61 1.89 -0.08 -0.72
C GLY A 61 2.25 0.93 0.37
N SER A 62 3.40 0.75 1.01
CA SER A 62 3.90 1.64 2.04
C SER A 62 5.34 2.05 1.77
N VAL A 63 5.59 3.36 1.82
CA VAL A 63 6.94 3.93 1.69
C VAL A 63 7.80 3.59 2.91
N GLY A 64 7.19 3.64 4.11
CA GLY A 64 7.92 3.58 5.38
C GLY A 64 7.79 2.27 6.15
N MET A 65 6.89 1.37 5.75
CA MET A 65 6.68 0.09 6.43
C MET A 65 5.88 -0.88 5.54
N PRO A 66 6.45 -1.36 4.41
CA PRO A 66 5.78 -2.39 3.61
C PRO A 66 5.68 -3.70 4.40
N TYR A 67 4.66 -4.50 4.11
CA TYR A 67 4.54 -5.86 4.63
C TYR A 67 4.79 -6.88 3.53
N ALA A 68 5.62 -7.88 3.81
CA ALA A 68 5.83 -9.03 2.95
C ALA A 68 5.67 -10.32 3.73
N SER A 69 4.92 -11.27 3.16
CA SER A 69 4.86 -12.62 3.70
C SER A 69 6.24 -13.27 3.58
N SER A 70 6.83 -13.68 4.70
CA SER A 70 8.14 -14.35 4.70
C SER A 70 8.03 -15.88 4.66
N GLY A 71 6.83 -16.43 4.44
CA GLY A 71 6.55 -17.87 4.61
C GLY A 71 6.76 -18.38 6.05
N ARG A 72 6.90 -17.48 7.04
CA ARG A 72 6.99 -17.79 8.47
C ARG A 72 5.64 -17.53 9.15
N SER A 73 5.61 -17.59 10.48
CA SER A 73 4.41 -17.34 11.29
C SER A 73 3.92 -15.88 11.28
N HIS A 74 4.70 -14.93 10.77
CA HIS A 74 4.35 -13.50 10.70
C HIS A 74 4.96 -12.82 9.46
N ASP A 75 4.37 -11.69 9.07
CA ASP A 75 4.87 -10.82 8.01
C ASP A 75 6.14 -10.09 8.47
N VAL A 76 7.02 -9.75 7.53
CA VAL A 76 8.24 -8.96 7.77
C VAL A 76 8.16 -7.60 7.09
N ASN A 77 9.03 -6.69 7.52
CA ASN A 77 9.18 -5.34 6.97
C ASN A 77 10.46 -5.26 6.12
N PRO A 78 10.41 -5.54 4.80
CA PRO A 78 11.58 -5.44 3.96
C PRO A 78 12.01 -3.98 3.75
N THR A 79 13.31 -3.76 3.59
CA THR A 79 13.92 -2.44 3.37
C THR A 79 13.81 -1.97 1.93
N TYR A 80 12.57 -1.92 1.44
CA TYR A 80 12.20 -1.15 0.26
C TYR A 80 11.03 -0.23 0.60
N ALA A 81 10.88 0.84 -0.16
CA ALA A 81 9.68 1.67 -0.17
C ALA A 81 8.78 1.20 -1.31
N GLU A 82 7.48 1.04 -1.08
CA GLU A 82 6.49 0.78 -2.13
C GLU A 82 5.70 2.06 -2.45
N PHE A 83 5.55 2.34 -3.74
CA PHE A 83 4.75 3.47 -4.23
C PHE A 83 4.24 3.20 -5.65
N ALA A 84 3.30 4.01 -6.12
CA ALA A 84 2.81 3.98 -7.49
C ALA A 84 3.02 5.33 -8.19
N ILE A 85 3.37 5.30 -9.47
CA ILE A 85 3.33 6.46 -10.36
C ILE A 85 2.14 6.28 -11.31
N ILE A 86 1.25 7.26 -11.35
CA ILE A 86 0.08 7.28 -12.22
C ILE A 86 0.25 8.41 -13.23
N THR A 87 0.21 8.07 -14.51
CA THR A 87 0.26 9.03 -15.62
C THR A 87 -1.03 8.92 -16.42
N ALA A 88 -1.72 10.04 -16.64
CA ALA A 88 -2.96 10.09 -17.42
C ALA A 88 -2.85 11.17 -18.51
N GLU A 89 -2.57 10.76 -19.74
CA GLU A 89 -2.30 11.65 -20.87
C GLU A 89 -3.00 11.17 -22.12
N GLN A 90 -3.64 12.07 -22.88
CA GLN A 90 -4.22 11.79 -24.21
C GLN A 90 -5.14 10.54 -24.27
N GLY A 91 -5.84 10.22 -23.19
CA GLY A 91 -6.72 9.04 -23.10
C GLY A 91 -5.99 7.73 -22.77
N HIS A 92 -4.67 7.79 -22.56
CA HIS A 92 -3.85 6.71 -22.00
C HIS A 92 -3.77 6.83 -20.48
N LEU A 93 -3.71 5.67 -19.82
CA LEU A 93 -3.50 5.56 -18.38
C LEU A 93 -2.39 4.54 -18.12
N ASP A 94 -1.31 5.01 -17.53
CA ASP A 94 -0.23 4.18 -17.02
C ASP A 94 -0.25 4.15 -15.49
N ILE A 95 -0.14 2.95 -14.93
CA ILE A 95 0.02 2.74 -13.50
C ILE A 95 1.28 1.90 -13.31
N SER A 96 2.33 2.52 -12.77
CA SER A 96 3.60 1.86 -12.48
C SER A 96 3.75 1.63 -10.99
N LEU A 97 3.66 0.37 -10.58
CA LEU A 97 3.96 -0.06 -9.22
C LEU A 97 5.48 -0.21 -9.05
N GLN A 98 6.07 0.50 -8.08
CA GLN A 98 7.52 0.58 -7.91
C GLN A 98 7.96 0.22 -6.49
N ARG A 99 9.21 -0.23 -6.41
CA ARG A 99 9.97 -0.45 -5.18
C ARG A 99 11.31 0.27 -5.24
N ALA A 100 11.68 0.97 -4.18
CA ALA A 100 13.01 1.56 -4.01
C ALA A 100 13.68 0.97 -2.77
N THR A 101 14.76 0.19 -2.96
CA THR A 101 15.49 -0.44 -1.85
C THR A 101 16.35 0.57 -1.09
N TYR A 102 16.58 0.29 0.19
CA TYR A 102 17.49 1.04 1.03
C TYR A 102 18.23 0.11 2.01
N ASN A 103 19.23 0.65 2.69
CA ASN A 103 20.12 -0.13 3.53
C ASN A 103 19.54 -0.31 4.95
N LEU A 104 19.48 -1.56 5.43
CA LEU A 104 18.98 -1.87 6.77
C LEU A 104 19.84 -1.28 7.90
N ALA A 105 21.16 -1.17 7.73
CA ALA A 105 22.03 -0.58 8.74
C ALA A 105 21.79 0.93 8.87
N ASP A 106 21.55 1.63 7.77
CA ASP A 106 21.20 3.05 7.78
C ASP A 106 19.84 3.28 8.45
N LEU A 107 18.84 2.43 8.18
CA LEU A 107 17.56 2.46 8.89
C LEU A 107 17.77 2.28 10.41
N LYS A 108 18.52 1.26 10.82
CA LYS A 108 18.82 1.01 12.24
C LYS A 108 19.50 2.20 12.91
N LYS A 109 20.45 2.83 12.22
CA LYS A 109 21.13 4.05 12.71
C LYS A 109 20.16 5.21 12.86
N ALA A 110 19.28 5.44 11.88
CA ALA A 110 18.27 6.50 11.93
C ALA A 110 17.28 6.29 13.08
N VAL A 111 16.82 5.04 13.28
CA VAL A 111 15.92 4.67 14.38
C VAL A 111 16.58 4.84 15.75
N ALA A 112 17.85 4.45 15.89
CA ALA A 112 18.58 4.69 17.14
C ALA A 112 18.73 6.20 17.44
N ALA A 113 18.99 7.00 16.40
CA ALA A 113 19.12 8.45 16.53
C ALA A 113 17.81 9.17 16.84
N SER A 114 16.65 8.64 16.41
CA SER A 114 15.35 9.25 16.64
C SER A 114 14.89 9.21 18.10
N ARG A 115 15.48 8.32 18.92
CA ARG A 115 15.08 8.04 20.30
C ARG A 115 13.60 7.67 20.42
N MET A 116 13.02 7.09 19.36
CA MET A 116 11.63 6.66 19.39
C MET A 116 11.40 5.60 20.48
N PRO A 117 10.25 5.61 21.16
CA PRO A 117 9.88 4.55 22.08
C PRO A 117 9.90 3.18 21.39
N ALA A 118 10.30 2.15 22.14
CA ALA A 118 10.27 0.75 21.67
C ALA A 118 11.03 0.49 20.35
N ALA A 119 12.10 1.26 20.06
CA ALA A 119 12.92 1.13 18.84
C ALA A 119 13.37 -0.31 18.53
N ALA A 120 13.80 -1.06 19.54
CA ALA A 120 14.24 -2.45 19.37
C ALA A 120 13.10 -3.39 18.96
N TRP A 121 11.90 -3.18 19.52
CA TRP A 121 10.70 -3.91 19.13
C TRP A 121 10.29 -3.56 17.70
N TRP A 122 10.26 -2.26 17.36
CA TRP A 122 9.91 -1.81 16.01
C TRP A 122 10.87 -2.35 14.94
N LEU A 123 12.17 -2.48 15.25
CA LEU A 123 13.20 -3.03 14.35
C LEU A 123 13.20 -4.56 14.25
N ALA A 124 12.46 -5.29 15.10
CA ALA A 124 12.56 -6.74 15.20
C ALA A 124 12.19 -7.46 13.90
N ASP A 125 11.20 -6.94 13.18
CA ASP A 125 10.64 -7.55 11.98
C ASP A 125 11.26 -6.97 10.69
N TRP A 126 12.23 -6.06 10.79
CA TRP A 126 12.88 -5.43 9.64
C TRP A 126 13.97 -6.32 9.03
N VAL A 127 13.87 -6.55 7.72
CA VAL A 127 14.79 -7.40 6.97
C VAL A 127 15.41 -6.66 5.78
N GLN A 128 16.63 -7.06 5.40
CA GLN A 128 17.21 -6.58 4.16
C GLN A 128 16.38 -7.12 2.99
N ALA A 129 15.93 -6.23 2.12
CA ALA A 129 15.27 -6.58 0.86
C ALA A 129 16.20 -7.35 -0.08
#